data_AF-A0A969UZ25-F1
#
_entry.id   AF-A0A969UZ25-F1
#
_cell.length_a   1.000
_cell.length_b   1.000
_cell.length_c   1.000
_cell.angle_alpha   90.00
_cell.angle_beta   90.00
_cell.angle_gamma   90.00
#
_symmetry.space_group_name_H-M   'P 1'
#
loop_
_entity.id
_entity.type
_entity.pdbx_description
1 polymer ?
#
loop_
_entity_poly.entity_id
_entity_poly.type
_entity_poly.pdbx_seq_one_letter_code
_entity_poly.pdbx_strand_id
1 'polypeptide(L)'
;MTSPDTTATSADPFREAVNAATQAANLAQTADSPEAWSQVADLWDSAVKNMQAVPSDHPRYDVAQQKIPEYQRYLDYAQQQL
;
A
#
# COMPACT_ATOMS: atom_id res chain seq x y z
N MET A 1 -9.58 -4.72 36.86
CA MET A 1 -9.68 -4.82 35.39
C MET A 1 -8.44 -4.16 34.81
N THR A 2 -7.37 -4.92 34.63
CA THR A 2 -6.17 -4.44 33.93
C THR A 2 -5.76 -5.59 33.04
N SER A 3 -6.31 -5.60 31.82
CA SER A 3 -5.73 -6.40 30.75
C SER A 3 -4.51 -5.63 30.26
N PRO A 4 -3.29 -6.19 30.34
CA PRO A 4 -2.19 -5.69 29.57
C PRO A 4 -2.44 -6.15 28.13
N ASP A 5 -2.93 -5.27 27.26
CA ASP A 5 -2.95 -5.57 25.83
C ASP A 5 -1.50 -5.56 25.31
N THR A 6 -0.87 -6.72 25.46
CA THR A 6 -0.01 -7.39 24.49
C THR A 6 0.60 -6.46 23.44
N THR A 7 1.74 -5.88 23.77
CA THR A 7 2.74 -5.41 22.81
C THR A 7 3.23 -6.59 21.97
N ALA A 8 2.47 -6.94 20.93
CA ALA A 8 2.89 -7.84 19.86
C ALA A 8 2.70 -7.09 18.55
N THR A 9 3.80 -6.92 17.83
CA THR A 9 3.96 -6.42 16.46
C THR A 9 2.98 -7.08 15.48
N SER A 10 1.70 -6.76 15.58
CA SER A 10 0.74 -7.03 14.51
C SER A 10 1.03 -5.97 13.45
N ALA A 11 1.58 -6.39 12.31
CA ALA A 11 1.80 -5.49 11.18
C ALA A 11 0.47 -4.80 10.85
N ASP A 12 0.43 -3.47 10.99
CA ASP A 12 -0.76 -2.69 10.70
C ASP A 12 -0.92 -2.60 9.18
N PRO A 13 -1.94 -3.24 8.58
CA PRO A 13 -2.11 -3.26 7.12
C PRO A 13 -2.25 -1.85 6.54
N PHE A 14 -2.81 -0.90 7.29
CA PHE A 14 -2.90 0.48 6.82
C PHE A 14 -1.51 1.12 6.69
N ARG A 15 -0.67 1.01 7.72
CA ARG A 15 0.71 1.50 7.69
C ARG A 15 1.53 0.82 6.60
N GLU A 16 1.43 -0.50 6.45
CA GLU A 16 2.16 -1.24 5.42
C GLU A 16 1.75 -0.78 4.01
N ALA A 17 0.45 -0.55 3.79
CA ALA A 17 -0.03 0.00 2.53
C ALA A 17 0.54 1.38 2.21
N VAL A 18 0.56 2.29 3.20
CA VAL A 18 1.10 3.65 3.04
C VAL A 18 2.61 3.62 2.79
N ASN A 19 3.34 2.73 3.47
CA ASN A 19 4.77 2.55 3.25
C ASN A 19 5.06 2.06 1.81
N ALA A 20 4.30 1.08 1.33
CA ALA A 20 4.44 0.55 -0.03
C ALA A 20 4.10 1.62 -1.08
N ALA A 21 2.98 2.33 -0.92
CA ALA A 21 2.58 3.42 -1.81
C ALA A 21 3.61 4.56 -1.87
N THR A 22 4.20 4.92 -0.73
CA THR A 22 5.24 5.96 -0.66
C THR A 22 6.50 5.53 -1.41
N GLN A 23 6.92 4.29 -1.24
CA GLN A 23 8.06 3.73 -1.98
C GLN A 23 7.77 3.67 -3.49
N ALA A 24 6.57 3.22 -3.87
CA ALA A 24 6.15 3.16 -5.27
C ALA A 24 6.20 4.55 -5.92
N ALA A 25 5.63 5.56 -5.25
CA ALA A 25 5.62 6.94 -5.73
C ALA A 25 7.04 7.50 -5.89
N ASN A 26 7.90 7.30 -4.90
CA ASN A 26 9.29 7.77 -4.96
C ASN A 26 10.08 7.10 -6.10
N LEU A 27 9.92 5.78 -6.26
CA LEU A 27 10.62 5.04 -7.32
C LEU A 27 10.10 5.44 -8.71
N ALA A 28 8.79 5.64 -8.87
CA ALA A 28 8.18 6.06 -10.13
C ALA A 28 8.71 7.40 -10.64
N GLN A 29 9.18 8.28 -9.75
CA GLN A 29 9.76 9.56 -10.15
C GLN A 29 11.10 9.43 -10.89
N THR A 30 11.82 8.34 -10.68
CA THR A 30 13.16 8.12 -11.26
C THR A 30 13.24 6.87 -12.13
N ALA A 31 12.14 6.14 -12.32
CA ALA A 31 12.11 4.91 -13.10
C ALA A 31 12.31 5.21 -14.60
N ASP A 32 13.39 4.67 -15.18
CA ASP A 32 13.71 4.80 -16.61
C ASP A 32 13.78 3.46 -17.36
N SER A 33 13.58 2.34 -16.66
CA SER A 33 13.65 0.99 -17.22
C SER A 33 12.40 0.16 -16.91
N PRO A 34 12.05 -0.83 -17.76
CA PRO A 34 10.97 -1.77 -17.48
C PRO A 34 11.15 -2.49 -16.14
N GLU A 35 12.38 -2.81 -15.75
CA GLU A 35 12.68 -3.44 -14.46
C GLU A 35 12.34 -2.52 -13.28
N ALA A 36 12.60 -1.21 -13.39
CA ALA A 36 12.20 -0.24 -12.38
C ALA A 36 10.68 -0.09 -12.33
N TRP A 37 10.01 -0.05 -13.48
CA TRP A 37 8.55 0.00 -13.56
C TRP A 37 7.87 -1.26 -13.01
N SER A 38 8.49 -2.43 -13.14
CA SER A 38 8.02 -3.66 -12.51
C SER A 38 8.03 -3.54 -10.99
N GLN A 39 9.10 -2.99 -10.41
CA GLN A 39 9.17 -2.76 -8.96
C GLN A 39 8.13 -1.74 -8.49
N VAL A 40 7.89 -0.68 -9.27
CA VAL A 40 6.82 0.30 -8.99
C VAL A 40 5.45 -0.40 -8.98
N ALA A 41 5.18 -1.24 -9.96
CA ALA A 41 3.94 -2.01 -10.04
C ALA A 41 3.78 -2.97 -8.84
N ASP A 42 4.81 -3.71 -8.48
CA ASP A 42 4.79 -4.63 -7.33
C ASP A 42 4.50 -3.89 -5.99
N LEU A 43 5.06 -2.69 -5.83
CA LEU A 43 4.82 -1.84 -4.67
C LEU A 43 3.38 -1.29 -4.65
N TRP A 44 2.84 -0.85 -5.79
CA TRP A 44 1.43 -0.42 -5.85
C TRP A 44 0.46 -1.57 -5.61
N ASP A 45 0.70 -2.76 -6.16
CA ASP A 45 -0.09 -3.96 -5.90
C ASP A 45 -0.05 -4.33 -4.41
N SER A 46 1.13 -4.29 -3.79
CA SER A 46 1.28 -4.50 -2.35
C SER A 46 0.51 -3.46 -1.54
N ALA A 47 0.51 -2.19 -1.96
CA ALA A 47 -0.25 -1.13 -1.30
C ALA A 47 -1.76 -1.37 -1.39
N VAL A 48 -2.27 -1.77 -2.56
CA VAL A 48 -3.68 -2.11 -2.77
C VAL A 48 -4.10 -3.28 -1.88
N LYS A 49 -3.34 -4.38 -1.90
CA LYS A 49 -3.63 -5.59 -1.10
C LYS A 49 -3.67 -5.27 0.40
N ASN A 50 -2.72 -4.46 0.87
CA ASN A 50 -2.70 -4.05 2.27
C ASN A 50 -3.87 -3.12 2.62
N MET A 51 -4.26 -2.17 1.77
CA MET A 51 -5.47 -1.35 2.01
C MET A 51 -6.75 -2.20 2.06
N GLN A 52 -6.85 -3.23 1.21
CA GLN A 52 -7.97 -4.17 1.23
C GLN A 52 -8.00 -5.02 2.51
N ALA A 53 -6.83 -5.33 3.09
CA ALA A 53 -6.69 -6.11 4.31
C ALA A 53 -6.97 -5.33 5.60
N VAL A 54 -7.17 -4.01 5.52
CA VAL A 54 -7.53 -3.20 6.69
C VAL A 54 -8.90 -3.64 7.24
N PRO A 55 -8.99 -4.07 8.51
CA PRO A 55 -10.25 -4.53 9.07
C PRO A 55 -11.23 -3.37 9.27
N SER A 56 -12.54 -3.66 9.24
CA SER A 56 -13.60 -2.65 9.35
C SER A 56 -13.64 -1.91 10.69
N ASP A 57 -13.12 -2.52 11.76
CA ASP A 57 -12.97 -1.88 13.08
C ASP A 57 -11.74 -0.96 13.17
N HIS A 58 -10.85 -0.99 12.17
CA HIS A 58 -9.66 -0.16 12.17
C HIS A 58 -10.04 1.34 12.03
N PRO A 59 -9.44 2.26 12.82
CA PRO A 59 -9.77 3.69 12.76
C PRO A 59 -9.47 4.36 11.41
N ARG A 60 -8.74 3.69 10.51
CA ARG A 60 -8.45 4.16 9.15
C ARG A 60 -9.14 3.35 8.05
N TYR A 61 -10.10 2.49 8.37
CA TYR A 61 -10.79 1.65 7.39
C TYR A 61 -11.37 2.48 6.23
N ASP A 62 -12.15 3.53 6.53
CA ASP A 62 -12.76 4.37 5.50
C ASP A 62 -11.71 5.03 4.59
N VAL A 63 -10.61 5.49 5.18
CA VAL A 63 -9.49 6.07 4.44
C VAL A 63 -8.83 5.01 3.54
N ALA A 64 -8.65 3.79 4.05
CA ALA A 64 -8.08 2.69 3.29
C ALA A 64 -8.94 2.38 2.06
N GLN A 65 -10.25 2.22 2.25
CA GLN A 65 -11.20 1.93 1.17
C GLN A 65 -11.24 3.04 0.12
N GLN A 66 -11.17 4.31 0.55
CA GLN A 66 -11.11 5.46 -0.36
C GLN A 66 -9.81 5.53 -1.18
N LYS A 67 -8.70 5.00 -0.65
CA LYS A 67 -7.39 5.01 -1.34
C LYS A 67 -7.20 3.89 -2.37
N ILE A 68 -7.92 2.76 -2.23
CA ILE A 68 -7.79 1.62 -3.15
C ILE A 68 -7.93 2.01 -4.63
N PRO A 69 -8.98 2.76 -5.07
CA PRO A 69 -9.13 3.11 -6.49
C PRO A 69 -8.01 4.01 -7.00
N GLU A 70 -7.43 4.86 -6.14
CA GLU A 70 -6.29 5.71 -6.49
C GLU A 70 -5.03 4.85 -6.70
N TYR A 71 -4.73 3.94 -5.77
CA TYR A 71 -3.56 3.07 -5.88
C TYR A 71 -3.68 2.11 -7.06
N GLN A 72 -4.88 1.63 -7.37
CA GLN A 72 -5.13 0.80 -8.55
C GLN A 72 -4.81 1.55 -9.85
N ARG A 73 -5.16 2.84 -9.95
CA ARG A 73 -4.81 3.66 -11.13
C ARG A 73 -3.30 3.84 -11.28
N TYR A 74 -2.56 3.98 -10.18
CA TYR A 74 -1.11 4.07 -10.23
C TYR A 74 -0.45 2.73 -10.58
N LEU A 75 -1.01 1.61 -10.12
CA LEU A 75 -0.62 0.28 -10.55
C LEU A 75 -0.82 0.11 -12.06
N ASP A 76 -2.02 0.42 -12.56
CA ASP A 76 -2.34 0.31 -13.98
C ASP A 76 -1.40 1.19 -14.84
N TYR A 77 -1.09 2.40 -14.35
CA TYR A 77 -0.12 3.29 -14.99
C TYR A 77 1.29 2.67 -15.03
N ALA A 78 1.78 2.13 -13.91
CA ALA A 78 3.09 1.49 -13.86
C ALA A 78 3.18 0.27 -14.80
N GLN A 79 2.11 -0.52 -14.89
CA GLN A 79 2.04 -1.66 -15.81
C GLN A 79 2.08 -1.27 -17.29
N GLN A 80 1.62 -0.06 -17.64
CA GLN A 80 1.71 0.46 -19.01
C GLN A 80 3.13 0.88 -19.41
N GLN A 81 4.05 1.01 -18.44
CA GLN A 81 5.45 1.40 -18.68
C GLN A 81 6.40 0.20 -18.80
N LEU A 82 5.89 -1.03 -18.62
CA LEU A 82 6.61 -2.28 -18.89
C LEU A 82 6.73 -2.54 -20.39
#